data_AF-L7SSV5-F1
#
_entry.id   AF-L7SSV5-F1
#
_cell.length_a   1.000
_cell.length_b   1.000
_cell.length_c   1.000
_cell.angle_alpha   90.00
_cell.angle_beta   90.00
_cell.angle_gamma   90.00
#
_symmetry.space_group_name_H-M   'P 1'
#
loop_
_entity.id
_entity.type
_entity.pdbx_description
1 polymer ?
#
loop_
_entity_poly.entity_id
_entity_poly.type
_entity_poly.pdbx_seq_one_letter_code
_entity_poly.pdbx_strand_id
1 'polypeptide(L)'
;MKDVLKEARLSEGLTQEQVAQKVKVAKQTYLKWENGETEPKATQIALLSKALKITPNEICYGKKNEQCTFDEFVLKLARSGAPKDLITMVSWECIDDMDHFFFMLDTYMRVKDADLEAMLTVRDIEESLR
;
A
#
# COMPACT_ATOMS: atom_id res chain seq x y z
N MET A 1 -18.39 1.27 4.38
CA MET A 1 -18.08 -0.15 4.05
C MET A 1 -18.73 -0.62 2.76
N LYS A 2 -20.04 -0.37 2.61
CA LYS A 2 -20.91 -0.90 1.56
C LYS A 2 -20.29 -0.89 0.16
N ASP A 3 -19.77 0.26 -0.23
CA ASP A 3 -19.30 0.47 -1.59
C ASP A 3 -17.94 -0.19 -1.82
N VAL A 4 -17.02 -0.15 -0.85
CA VAL A 4 -15.67 -0.73 -0.99
C VAL A 4 -15.68 -2.23 -1.23
N LEU A 5 -16.47 -3.01 -0.48
CA LEU A 5 -16.50 -4.47 -0.68
C LEU A 5 -17.05 -4.83 -2.06
N LYS A 6 -18.12 -4.15 -2.48
CA LYS A 6 -18.76 -4.38 -3.77
C LYS A 6 -17.86 -3.93 -4.92
N GLU A 7 -17.26 -2.76 -4.83
CA GLU A 7 -16.33 -2.22 -5.82
C GLU A 7 -15.10 -3.10 -5.95
N ALA A 8 -14.46 -3.49 -4.84
CA ALA A 8 -13.30 -4.36 -4.85
C ALA A 8 -13.62 -5.74 -5.43
N ARG A 9 -14.80 -6.30 -5.11
CA ARG A 9 -15.26 -7.55 -5.71
C ARG A 9 -15.43 -7.41 -7.21
N LEU A 10 -16.06 -6.34 -7.68
CA LEU A 10 -16.29 -6.10 -9.10
C LEU A 10 -14.98 -5.86 -9.85
N SER A 11 -14.00 -5.16 -9.26
CA SER A 11 -12.67 -4.96 -9.87
C SER A 11 -11.90 -6.27 -10.02
N GLU A 12 -12.12 -7.23 -9.11
CA GLU A 12 -11.55 -8.58 -9.20
C GLU A 12 -12.37 -9.54 -10.09
N GLY A 13 -13.49 -9.09 -10.67
CA GLY A 13 -14.35 -9.91 -11.52
C GLY A 13 -15.05 -11.06 -10.79
N LEU A 14 -15.24 -10.95 -9.48
CA LEU A 14 -15.77 -12.02 -8.64
C LEU A 14 -17.29 -11.89 -8.42
N THR A 15 -17.96 -13.03 -8.28
CA THR A 15 -19.35 -13.11 -7.79
C THR A 15 -19.40 -13.11 -6.27
N GLN A 16 -20.54 -12.75 -5.69
CA GLN A 16 -20.76 -12.81 -4.24
C GLN A 16 -20.54 -14.23 -3.67
N GLU A 17 -20.92 -15.26 -4.43
CA GLU A 17 -20.71 -16.66 -4.06
C GLU A 17 -19.22 -17.01 -3.97
N GLN A 18 -18.43 -16.59 -4.96
CA GLN A 18 -16.98 -16.84 -4.99
C GLN A 18 -16.26 -16.16 -3.83
N VAL A 19 -16.62 -14.93 -3.47
CA VAL A 19 -16.02 -14.25 -2.31
C VAL A 19 -16.44 -14.94 -1.01
N ALA A 20 -17.73 -15.27 -0.86
CA ALA A 20 -18.24 -15.98 0.31
C ALA A 20 -17.51 -17.31 0.55
N GLN A 21 -17.25 -18.08 -0.51
CA GLN A 21 -16.45 -19.31 -0.45
C GLN A 21 -14.99 -19.04 -0.03
N LYS A 22 -14.34 -18.03 -0.63
CA LYS A 22 -12.95 -17.65 -0.27
C LYS A 22 -12.80 -17.25 1.20
N VAL A 23 -13.83 -16.63 1.78
CA VAL A 23 -13.84 -16.18 3.18
C VAL A 23 -14.60 -17.14 4.11
N LYS A 24 -15.01 -18.30 3.61
CA LYS A 24 -15.64 -19.39 4.38
C LYS A 24 -16.92 -18.96 5.12
N VAL A 25 -17.79 -18.23 4.44
CA VAL A 25 -19.13 -17.85 4.94
C VAL A 25 -20.21 -18.22 3.93
N ALA A 26 -21.46 -18.22 4.37
CA ALA A 26 -22.59 -18.35 3.45
C ALA A 26 -22.72 -17.11 2.56
N LYS A 27 -23.17 -17.28 1.32
CA LYS A 27 -23.46 -16.17 0.39
C LYS A 27 -24.33 -15.08 1.01
N GLN A 28 -25.36 -15.48 1.75
CA GLN A 28 -26.26 -14.54 2.43
C GLN A 28 -25.51 -13.65 3.45
N THR A 29 -24.51 -14.20 4.14
CA THR A 29 -23.68 -13.44 5.08
C THR A 29 -22.87 -12.38 4.34
N TYR A 30 -22.25 -12.74 3.21
CA TYR A 30 -21.50 -11.79 2.40
C TYR A 30 -22.40 -10.70 1.78
N LEU A 31 -23.60 -11.08 1.29
CA LEU A 31 -24.60 -10.13 0.79
C LEU A 31 -24.97 -9.08 1.84
N LYS A 32 -25.16 -9.49 3.10
CA LYS A 32 -25.44 -8.57 4.21
C LYS A 32 -24.31 -7.58 4.44
N TRP A 33 -23.05 -8.01 4.30
CA TRP A 33 -21.89 -7.11 4.40
C TRP A 33 -21.86 -6.09 3.26
N GLU A 34 -22.09 -6.52 2.01
CA GLU A 34 -22.20 -5.60 0.87
C GLU A 34 -23.41 -4.67 0.94
N ASN A 35 -24.41 -5.00 1.75
CA ASN A 35 -25.57 -4.15 1.98
C ASN A 35 -25.41 -3.20 3.18
N GLY A 36 -24.41 -3.45 4.05
CA GLY A 36 -24.22 -2.75 5.32
C GLY A 36 -25.18 -3.20 6.43
N GLU A 37 -25.80 -4.38 6.30
CA GLU A 37 -26.73 -4.93 7.30
C GLU A 37 -25.99 -5.53 8.50
N THR A 38 -24.81 -6.10 8.27
CA THR A 38 -23.93 -6.66 9.30
C THR A 38 -22.48 -6.40 8.96
N GLU A 39 -21.60 -6.58 9.93
CA GLU A 39 -20.15 -6.39 9.77
C GLU A 39 -19.38 -7.72 9.82
N PRO A 40 -18.28 -7.85 9.04
CA PRO A 40 -17.38 -8.99 9.14
C PRO A 40 -16.57 -8.94 10.44
N LYS A 41 -16.27 -10.12 11.02
CA LYS A 41 -15.35 -10.24 12.16
C LYS A 41 -13.91 -9.96 11.72
N ALA A 42 -13.02 -9.62 12.66
CA ALA A 42 -11.59 -9.40 12.37
C ALA A 42 -10.94 -10.54 11.56
N THR A 43 -11.25 -11.79 11.89
CA THR A 43 -10.77 -12.96 11.13
C THR A 43 -11.25 -12.97 9.67
N GLN A 44 -12.45 -12.45 9.42
CA GLN A 44 -13.03 -12.32 8.08
C GLN A 44 -12.44 -11.13 7.33
N ILE A 45 -12.11 -10.03 8.01
CA ILE A 45 -11.43 -8.88 7.40
C ILE A 45 -10.08 -9.30 6.80
N ALA A 46 -9.31 -10.14 7.51
CA ALA A 46 -8.04 -10.66 6.99
C ALA A 46 -8.19 -11.61 5.79
N LEU A 47 -9.33 -12.29 5.64
CA LEU A 47 -9.61 -13.12 4.48
C LEU A 47 -10.13 -12.28 3.31
N LEU A 48 -10.99 -11.30 3.60
CA LEU A 48 -11.51 -10.34 2.63
C LEU A 48 -10.39 -9.52 2.01
N SER A 49 -9.44 -9.03 2.81
CA SER A 49 -8.30 -8.24 2.31
C SER A 49 -7.52 -9.00 1.25
N LYS A 50 -7.24 -10.29 1.49
CA LYS A 50 -6.58 -11.18 0.54
C LYS A 50 -7.45 -11.50 -0.68
N ALA A 51 -8.73 -11.78 -0.48
CA ALA A 51 -9.64 -12.17 -1.55
C ALA A 51 -9.95 -11.03 -2.52
N LEU A 52 -9.98 -9.79 -2.02
CA LEU A 52 -10.41 -8.59 -2.74
C LEU A 52 -9.24 -7.65 -3.09
N LYS A 53 -8.00 -8.03 -2.74
CA LYS A 53 -6.77 -7.24 -2.94
C LYS A 53 -6.88 -5.79 -2.46
N ILE A 54 -7.44 -5.64 -1.27
CA ILE A 54 -7.54 -4.36 -0.54
C ILE A 54 -6.99 -4.56 0.88
N THR A 55 -6.60 -3.49 1.53
CA THR A 55 -6.09 -3.52 2.90
C THR A 55 -7.23 -3.69 3.92
N PRO A 56 -6.93 -4.24 5.12
CA PRO A 56 -7.88 -4.23 6.24
C PRO A 56 -8.41 -2.83 6.56
N ASN A 57 -7.58 -1.80 6.48
CA ASN A 57 -7.96 -0.41 6.75
C ASN A 57 -9.01 0.09 5.74
N GLU A 58 -8.84 -0.19 4.45
CA GLU A 58 -9.84 0.17 3.43
C GLU A 58 -11.19 -0.51 3.68
N ILE A 59 -11.17 -1.76 4.16
CA ILE A 59 -12.39 -2.46 4.58
C ILE A 59 -13.01 -1.76 5.79
N CYS A 60 -12.26 -1.54 6.87
CA CYS A 60 -12.78 -0.97 8.11
C CYS A 60 -13.30 0.47 7.95
N TYR A 61 -12.53 1.34 7.29
CA TYR A 61 -12.95 2.71 7.01
C TYR A 61 -14.01 2.78 5.92
N GLY A 62 -14.14 1.71 5.12
CA GLY A 62 -15.08 1.67 4.02
C GLY A 62 -14.79 2.72 2.96
N LYS A 63 -13.52 3.05 2.77
CA LYS A 63 -13.00 3.94 1.74
C LYS A 63 -11.74 3.30 1.14
N LYS A 64 -11.68 3.12 -0.19
CA LYS A 64 -10.43 2.70 -0.85
C LYS A 64 -9.42 3.83 -0.75
N ASN A 65 -8.16 3.48 -0.53
CA ASN A 65 -7.08 4.43 -0.64
C ASN A 65 -6.76 4.56 -2.13
N GLU A 66 -7.08 5.71 -2.72
CA GLU A 66 -6.72 6.00 -4.11
C GLU A 66 -5.20 6.13 -4.22
N GLN A 67 -4.55 5.00 -4.47
CA GLN A 67 -3.11 4.99 -4.74
C GLN A 67 -2.87 5.66 -6.09
N CYS A 68 -2.05 6.69 -6.11
CA CYS A 68 -1.48 7.19 -7.35
C CYS A 68 -0.22 6.40 -7.70
N THR A 69 0.19 6.47 -8.96
CA THR A 69 1.48 5.93 -9.39
C THR A 69 2.64 6.65 -8.67
N PHE A 70 3.81 6.03 -8.66
CA PHE A 70 5.01 6.65 -8.07
C PHE A 70 5.32 8.01 -8.72
N ASP A 71 5.28 8.08 -10.05
CA ASP A 71 5.56 9.32 -10.77
C ASP A 71 4.54 10.42 -10.43
N GLU A 72 3.25 10.07 -10.34
CA GLU A 72 2.21 11.01 -9.90
C GLU A 72 2.44 11.48 -8.46
N PHE A 73 2.87 10.58 -7.57
CA PHE A 73 3.20 10.92 -6.19
C PHE A 73 4.35 11.92 -6.15
N VAL A 74 5.46 11.63 -6.85
CA VAL A 74 6.64 12.51 -6.93
C VAL A 74 6.25 13.87 -7.51
N LEU A 75 5.45 13.91 -8.58
CA LEU A 75 4.99 15.15 -9.20
C LEU A 75 4.08 15.96 -8.27
N LYS A 76 3.13 15.32 -7.56
CA LYS A 76 2.27 16.00 -6.57
C LYS A 76 3.09 16.58 -5.43
N LEU A 77 4.06 15.83 -4.91
CA LEU A 77 4.93 16.29 -3.83
C LEU A 77 5.79 17.48 -4.29
N ALA A 78 6.43 17.39 -5.46
CA ALA A 78 7.23 18.49 -6.01
C ALA A 78 6.39 19.76 -6.22
N ARG A 79 5.16 19.62 -6.74
CA ARG A 79 4.23 20.75 -6.94
C ARG A 79 3.72 21.36 -5.65
N SER A 80 3.64 20.60 -4.56
CA SER A 80 3.19 21.13 -3.27
C SER A 80 4.11 22.25 -2.73
N GLY A 81 5.39 22.25 -3.13
CA GLY A 81 6.39 23.16 -2.58
C GLY A 81 6.60 23.00 -1.07
N ALA A 82 6.15 21.87 -0.48
CA ALA A 82 6.22 21.65 0.95
C ALA A 82 7.69 21.59 1.41
N PRO A 83 8.07 22.31 2.48
CA PRO A 83 9.40 22.22 3.03
C PRO A 83 9.64 20.81 3.59
N LYS A 84 10.91 20.36 3.54
CA LYS A 84 11.30 19.01 3.96
C LYS A 84 10.84 18.68 5.38
N ASP A 85 10.95 19.62 6.31
CA ASP A 85 10.58 19.39 7.72
C ASP A 85 9.08 19.12 7.87
N LEU A 86 8.24 19.80 7.08
CA LEU A 86 6.80 19.53 7.05
C LEU A 86 6.49 18.15 6.44
N ILE A 87 7.21 17.76 5.38
CA ILE A 87 7.08 16.43 4.79
C ILE A 87 7.46 15.36 5.82
N THR A 88 8.54 15.56 6.58
CA THR A 88 8.95 14.65 7.67
C THR A 88 7.88 14.54 8.75
N MET A 89 7.31 15.67 9.17
CA MET A 89 6.24 15.71 10.17
C MET A 89 4.98 14.98 9.68
N VAL A 90 4.51 15.25 8.46
CA VAL A 90 3.35 14.56 7.89
C VAL A 90 3.62 13.08 7.67
N SER A 91 4.84 12.72 7.25
CA SER A 91 5.23 11.31 7.12
C SER A 91 5.11 10.58 8.46
N TRP A 92 5.53 11.20 9.57
CA TRP A 92 5.35 10.62 10.91
C TRP A 92 3.88 10.36 11.26
N GLU A 93 2.97 11.25 10.86
CA GLU A 93 1.54 11.07 11.12
C GLU A 93 0.87 10.00 10.24
N CYS A 94 1.45 9.69 9.08
CA CYS A 94 0.85 8.84 8.05
C CYS A 94 1.45 7.43 7.93
N ILE A 95 2.62 7.19 8.52
CA ILE A 95 3.30 5.88 8.47
C ILE A 95 2.76 5.00 9.59
N ASP A 96 2.08 3.91 9.22
CA ASP A 96 1.52 2.93 10.17
C ASP A 96 2.61 2.03 10.81
N ASP A 97 3.71 1.77 10.10
CA ASP A 97 4.80 0.85 10.51
C ASP A 97 6.17 1.55 10.44
N MET A 98 6.58 2.13 11.57
CA MET A 98 7.83 2.89 11.68
C MET A 98 9.08 2.01 11.58
N ASP A 99 9.04 0.81 12.15
CA ASP A 99 10.18 -0.12 12.12
C ASP A 99 10.49 -0.54 10.69
N HIS A 100 9.44 -0.88 9.93
CA HIS A 100 9.59 -1.18 8.51
C HIS A 100 10.07 0.02 7.70
N PHE A 101 9.56 1.22 7.98
CA PHE A 101 10.01 2.44 7.33
C PHE A 101 11.52 2.68 7.50
N PHE A 102 12.03 2.61 8.74
CA PHE A 102 13.46 2.81 8.99
C PHE A 102 14.32 1.68 8.45
N PHE A 103 13.85 0.43 8.52
CA PHE A 103 14.51 -0.69 7.86
C PHE A 103 14.69 -0.43 6.35
N MET A 104 13.62 -0.02 5.66
CA MET A 104 13.69 0.30 4.23
C MET A 104 14.61 1.48 3.95
N LEU A 105 14.54 2.54 4.76
CA LEU A 105 15.41 3.71 4.62
C LEU A 105 16.89 3.32 4.71
N ASP A 106 17.25 2.53 5.71
CA ASP A 106 18.60 1.99 5.89
C ASP A 106 19.04 1.13 4.70
N THR A 107 18.14 0.29 4.17
CA THR A 107 18.43 -0.52 2.98
C THR A 107 18.76 0.37 1.78
N TYR A 108 17.96 1.41 1.50
CA TYR A 108 18.20 2.31 0.37
C TYR A 108 19.47 3.15 0.53
N MET A 109 19.78 3.59 1.74
CA MET A 109 21.02 4.32 2.01
C MET A 109 22.25 3.44 1.74
N ARG A 110 22.24 2.17 2.18
CA ARG A 110 23.31 1.22 1.89
C ARG A 110 23.47 0.92 0.39
N VAL A 111 22.37 0.77 -0.34
CA VAL A 111 22.42 0.56 -1.80
C VAL A 111 23.05 1.77 -2.49
N LYS A 112 22.64 2.99 -2.10
CA LYS A 112 23.19 4.22 -2.67
C LYS A 112 24.69 4.36 -2.40
N ASP A 113 25.15 3.98 -1.21
CA ASP A 113 26.57 3.99 -0.88
C ASP A 113 27.33 2.96 -1.73
N ALA A 114 26.81 1.75 -1.92
CA ALA A 114 27.45 0.73 -2.76
C ALA A 114 27.52 1.14 -4.24
N ASP A 115 26.48 1.77 -4.78
CA ASP A 115 26.49 2.31 -6.15
C ASP A 115 27.50 3.45 -6.29
N LEU A 116 27.61 4.31 -5.28
CA LEU A 116 28.58 5.42 -5.26
C LEU A 116 30.02 4.89 -5.20
N GLU A 117 30.31 3.90 -4.36
CA GLU A 117 31.62 3.23 -4.29
C GLU A 117 31.96 2.51 -5.61
N ALA A 118 30.98 1.86 -6.24
CA ALA A 118 31.17 1.25 -7.55
C ALA A 118 31.46 2.30 -8.65
N MET A 119 30.81 3.47 -8.61
CA MET A 119 31.10 4.56 -9.54
C MET A 119 32.47 5.21 -9.31
N LEU A 120 32.89 5.38 -8.06
CA LEU A 120 34.21 5.92 -7.72
C LEU A 120 35.33 4.96 -8.14
N THR A 121 35.17 3.66 -7.89
CA THR A 121 36.16 2.65 -8.29
C THR A 121 36.31 2.54 -9.82
N VAL A 122 35.22 2.62 -10.59
CA VAL A 122 35.30 2.68 -12.06
C VAL A 122 36.05 3.92 -12.52
N ARG A 123 35.78 5.09 -11.90
CA ARG A 123 36.47 6.35 -12.21
C ARG A 123 37.97 6.27 -11.93
N ASP A 124 38.37 5.68 -10.80
CA ASP A 124 39.77 5.53 -10.41
C ASP A 124 40.54 4.61 -11.38
N ILE A 125 39.88 3.56 -11.91
CA ILE A 125 40.44 2.68 -12.94
C ILE A 125 40.62 3.43 -14.26
N GLU A 126 39.63 4.21 -14.69
CA GLU A 126 39.71 5.00 -15.93
C GLU A 126 40.79 6.08 -15.87
N GLU A 127 40.99 6.71 -14.71
CA GLU A 127 42.06 7.69 -14.49
C GLU A 127 43.45 7.04 -14.44
N SER A 128 43.56 5.81 -13.92
CA SER A 128 44.83 5.06 -13.87
C SER A 128 45.29 4.50 -15.23
N LEU A 129 44.40 4.47 -16.23
CA LEU A 129 44.66 4.03 -17.59
C LEU A 129 45.05 5.18 -18.55
N ARG A 130 45.08 6.42 -18.07
CA ARG A 130 45.56 7.62 -18.79
C ARG A 130 47.00 7.96 -18.43
#